data_AF-A0A7J5XFR5-F1
#
_entry.id   AF-A0A7J5XFR5-F1
#
_cell.length_a   1.000
_cell.length_b   1.000
_cell.length_c   1.000
_cell.angle_alpha   90.00
_cell.angle_beta   90.00
_cell.angle_gamma   90.00
#
_symmetry.space_group_name_H-M   'P 1'
#
loop_
_entity.id
_entity.type
_entity.pdbx_description
1 polymer ?
#
loop_
_entity_poly.entity_id
_entity_poly.type
_entity_poly.pdbx_seq_one_letter_code
_entity_poly.pdbx_strand_id
1 'polypeptide(L)'
;MLLTDPRLGLKVLFGPGTPYQYRLKGPGKWAGARQAIFTQWERVAQPMQTRPCDDPKTKRSFMWPLILSAALVGWATYVNRNNLPTALLDKIIVYLPAQD
;
A
#
# COMPACT_ATOMS: atom_id res chain seq x y z
N MET A 1 -5.78 -11.50 13.17
CA MET A 1 -4.72 -11.86 12.20
C MET A 1 -3.93 -10.61 11.87
N LEU A 2 -4.53 -9.56 11.32
CA LEU A 2 -3.84 -8.28 11.02
C LEU A 2 -3.18 -7.60 12.24
N LEU A 3 -3.86 -7.60 13.40
CA LEU A 3 -3.31 -7.01 14.64
C LEU A 3 -2.27 -7.91 15.34
N THR A 4 -2.36 -9.23 15.14
CA THR A 4 -1.55 -10.23 15.86
C THR A 4 -0.30 -10.64 15.08
N ASP A 5 -0.43 -10.74 13.77
CA ASP A 5 0.63 -11.03 12.82
C ASP A 5 0.35 -10.23 11.53
N PRO A 6 0.76 -8.95 11.49
CA PRO A 6 0.47 -8.07 10.36
C PRO A 6 1.09 -8.58 9.06
N ARG A 7 2.24 -9.26 9.11
CA ARG A 7 2.89 -9.83 7.92
C ARG A 7 2.04 -10.94 7.31
N LEU A 8 1.55 -11.87 8.13
CA LEU A 8 0.65 -12.91 7.67
C LEU A 8 -0.69 -12.32 7.20
N GLY A 9 -1.25 -11.36 7.95
CA GLY A 9 -2.50 -10.69 7.59
C GLY A 9 -2.45 -10.01 6.22
N LEU A 10 -1.38 -9.25 5.94
CA LEU A 10 -1.18 -8.61 4.64
C LEU A 10 -1.01 -9.63 3.51
N LYS A 11 -0.30 -10.74 3.75
CA LYS A 11 -0.09 -11.79 2.75
C LYS A 11 -1.37 -12.59 2.44
N VAL A 12 -2.29 -12.69 3.40
CA VAL A 12 -3.61 -13.29 3.19
C VAL A 12 -4.56 -12.33 2.50
N LEU A 13 -4.53 -11.05 2.85
CA LEU A 13 -5.42 -10.02 2.30
C LEU A 13 -5.07 -9.63 0.86
N PHE A 14 -3.77 -9.42 0.57
CA PHE A 14 -3.27 -8.96 -0.73
C PHE A 14 -2.56 -10.05 -1.52
N GLY A 15 -2.46 -11.26 -0.98
CA GLY A 15 -1.84 -12.40 -1.67
C GLY A 15 -2.87 -13.39 -2.20
N PRO A 16 -2.39 -14.52 -2.76
CA PRO A 16 -3.26 -15.53 -3.34
C PRO A 16 -4.10 -16.27 -2.29
N GLY A 17 -5.37 -16.52 -2.61
CA GLY A 17 -6.32 -17.29 -1.82
C GLY A 17 -6.01 -18.78 -1.77
N THR A 18 -5.01 -19.17 -0.97
CA THR A 18 -4.57 -20.58 -0.86
C THR A 18 -5.29 -21.37 0.24
N PRO A 19 -5.47 -22.69 0.09
CA PRO A 19 -6.18 -23.52 1.07
C PRO A 19 -5.52 -23.54 2.45
N TYR A 20 -4.23 -23.18 2.56
CA TYR A 20 -3.53 -23.04 3.83
C TYR A 20 -4.14 -21.99 4.76
N GLN A 21 -4.82 -20.98 4.19
CA GLN A 21 -5.46 -19.91 4.96
C GLN A 21 -6.54 -20.45 5.91
N TYR A 22 -7.31 -21.44 5.47
CA TYR A 22 -8.37 -22.06 6.26
C TYR A 22 -7.83 -22.93 7.40
N ARG A 23 -6.55 -23.31 7.36
CA ARG A 23 -5.90 -24.12 8.42
C ARG A 23 -5.09 -23.28 9.42
N LEU A 24 -5.21 -21.96 9.37
CA LEU A 24 -4.51 -21.07 10.30
C LEU A 24 -5.12 -21.04 11.71
N LYS A 25 -6.43 -21.28 11.82
CA LYS A 25 -7.18 -21.24 13.07
C LYS A 25 -8.32 -22.27 13.05
N GLY A 26 -8.94 -22.50 14.20
CA GLY A 26 -10.09 -23.41 14.33
C GLY A 26 -9.69 -24.88 14.52
N PRO A 27 -10.69 -25.78 14.57
CA PRO A 27 -10.46 -27.22 14.59
C PRO A 27 -9.75 -27.65 13.29
N GLY A 28 -8.76 -28.53 13.40
CA GLY A 28 -7.93 -28.91 12.24
C GLY A 28 -6.87 -27.88 11.85
N LYS A 29 -6.51 -26.96 12.75
CA LYS A 29 -5.36 -26.06 12.55
C LYS A 29 -4.11 -26.87 12.21
N TRP A 30 -3.36 -26.39 11.23
CA TRP A 30 -2.09 -26.99 10.84
C TRP A 30 -0.95 -26.05 11.21
N ALA A 31 -0.03 -26.52 12.06
CA ALA A 31 1.11 -25.71 12.53
C ALA A 31 1.97 -25.19 11.36
N GLY A 32 2.05 -25.94 10.26
CA GLY A 32 2.79 -25.57 9.05
C GLY A 32 2.08 -24.56 8.14
N ALA A 33 0.81 -24.21 8.39
CA ALA A 33 0.02 -23.37 7.48
C ALA A 33 0.64 -21.98 7.27
N ARG A 34 1.17 -21.38 8.34
CA ARG A 34 1.88 -20.10 8.26
C ARG A 34 3.08 -20.21 7.33
N GLN A 35 3.96 -21.17 7.57
CA GLN A 35 5.15 -21.37 6.75
C GLN A 35 4.79 -21.67 5.30
N ALA A 36 3.76 -22.47 5.07
CA ALA A 36 3.30 -22.80 3.73
C ALA A 36 2.86 -21.55 2.94
N ILE A 37 2.17 -20.60 3.56
CA ILE A 37 1.80 -19.32 2.94
C ILE A 37 3.04 -18.46 2.62
N PHE A 38 4.09 -18.53 3.43
CA PHE A 38 5.31 -17.76 3.17
C PHE A 38 6.14 -18.35 2.02
N THR A 39 6.28 -19.68 1.95
CA THR A 39 7.14 -20.38 0.98
C THR A 39 6.41 -20.84 -0.28
N GLN A 40 5.12 -20.57 -0.43
CA GLN A 40 4.34 -21.01 -1.59
C GLN A 40 4.94 -20.57 -2.93
N TRP A 41 5.44 -19.34 -3.02
CA TRP A 41 6.00 -18.80 -4.27
C TRP A 41 7.31 -19.47 -4.64
N GLU A 42 8.13 -19.81 -3.65
CA GLU A 42 9.35 -20.59 -3.85
C GLU A 42 9.02 -21.97 -4.41
N ARG A 43 8.02 -22.67 -3.84
CA ARG A 43 7.59 -23.98 -4.34
C ARG A 43 7.01 -23.94 -5.75
N VAL A 44 6.32 -22.85 -6.11
CA VAL A 44 5.79 -22.68 -7.47
C VAL A 44 6.93 -22.36 -8.45
N ALA A 45 7.90 -21.55 -8.03
CA ALA A 45 9.02 -21.15 -8.89
C ALA A 45 10.08 -22.24 -9.08
N GLN A 46 10.35 -23.05 -8.04
CA GLN A 46 11.38 -24.08 -8.05
C GLN A 46 11.33 -25.04 -9.25
N PRO A 47 10.19 -25.67 -9.61
CA PRO A 47 10.13 -26.55 -10.78
C PRO A 47 10.33 -25.82 -12.12
N MET A 48 10.14 -24.49 -12.15
CA MET A 48 10.36 -23.66 -13.33
C MET A 48 11.83 -23.21 -13.48
N GLN A 49 12.62 -23.28 -12.41
CA GLN A 49 14.04 -22.86 -12.38
C GLN A 49 14.99 -24.02 -12.69
N THR A 50 14.76 -24.72 -13.81
CA THR A 50 15.61 -25.86 -14.23
C THR A 50 16.98 -25.47 -14.76
N ARG A 51 17.20 -24.18 -15.02
CA ARG A 51 18.46 -23.61 -15.48
C ARG A 51 18.93 -22.51 -14.52
N PRO A 52 20.17 -22.57 -14.00
CA PRO A 52 20.74 -21.46 -13.25
C PRO A 52 20.97 -20.27 -14.18
N CYS A 53 20.38 -19.14 -13.82
CA CYS A 53 20.54 -17.86 -14.49
C CYS A 53 20.98 -16.84 -13.43
N ASP A 54 21.78 -15.85 -13.82
CA ASP A 54 22.11 -14.74 -12.91
C ASP A 54 20.85 -13.97 -12.52
N ASP A 55 20.74 -13.61 -11.25
CA ASP A 55 19.61 -12.82 -10.77
C ASP A 55 19.53 -11.47 -11.50
N PRO A 56 18.33 -11.04 -11.91
CA PRO A 56 18.18 -9.75 -12.56
C PRO A 56 18.60 -8.64 -11.61
N LYS A 57 19.57 -7.82 -12.02
CA LYS A 57 19.99 -6.63 -11.27
C LYS A 57 18.78 -5.72 -11.08
N THR A 58 18.37 -5.50 -9.83
CA THR A 58 17.23 -4.63 -9.52
C THR A 58 17.53 -3.21 -10.00
N LYS A 59 16.88 -2.78 -11.08
CA LYS A 59 16.98 -1.41 -11.57
C LYS A 59 15.99 -0.54 -10.78
N ARG A 60 16.51 0.22 -9.83
CA ARG A 60 15.69 1.19 -9.08
C ARG A 60 15.31 2.31 -10.03
N SER A 61 14.04 2.36 -10.43
CA SER A 61 13.53 3.44 -11.27
C SER A 61 13.42 4.73 -10.45
N PHE A 62 14.31 5.67 -10.72
CA PHE A 62 14.28 7.01 -10.11
C PHE A 62 13.13 7.89 -10.63
N MET A 63 12.42 7.45 -11.68
CA MET A 63 11.30 8.19 -12.26
C MET A 63 10.05 8.21 -11.36
N TRP A 64 9.72 7.09 -10.72
CA TRP A 64 8.54 6.98 -9.85
C TRP A 64 8.52 7.98 -8.68
N PRO A 65 9.59 8.19 -7.90
CA PRO A 65 9.57 9.20 -6.84
C PRO A 65 9.41 10.61 -7.38
N LEU A 66 9.92 10.90 -8.58
CA LEU A 66 9.79 12.22 -9.21
C LEU A 66 8.36 12.48 -9.72
N ILE A 67 7.69 11.48 -10.27
CA ILE A 67 6.27 11.58 -10.67
C ILE A 67 5.40 11.81 -9.43
N LEU A 68 5.66 11.09 -8.33
CA LEU A 68 4.91 11.25 -7.09
C LEU A 68 5.11 12.62 -6.45
N SER A 69 6.34 13.16 -6.45
CA SER A 69 6.61 14.49 -5.92
C SER A 69 5.91 15.58 -6.75
N ALA A 70 5.96 15.48 -8.08
CA ALA A 70 5.26 16.41 -8.96
C ALA A 70 3.74 16.36 -8.76
N ALA A 71 3.16 15.17 -8.62
CA ALA A 71 1.73 15.00 -8.36
C ALA A 71 1.32 15.61 -7.00
N LEU A 72 2.12 15.40 -5.95
CA LEU A 72 1.88 15.98 -4.62
C LEU A 72 1.96 17.52 -4.64
N VAL A 73 2.95 18.09 -5.31
CA VAL A 73 3.09 19.55 -5.48
C VAL A 73 1.92 20.11 -6.29
N GLY A 74 1.53 19.45 -7.38
CA GLY A 74 0.36 19.83 -8.18
C GLY A 74 -0.93 19.82 -7.35
N TRP A 75 -1.16 18.77 -6.56
CA TRP A 75 -2.32 18.69 -5.65
C TRP A 75 -2.32 19.82 -4.62
N ALA A 76 -1.19 20.07 -3.96
CA ALA A 76 -1.07 21.11 -2.94
C ALA A 76 -1.34 22.51 -3.52
N THR A 77 -0.78 22.82 -4.69
CA THR A 77 -1.00 24.11 -5.36
C THR A 77 -2.43 24.28 -5.83
N TYR A 78 -3.09 23.23 -6.32
CA TYR A 78 -4.52 23.24 -6.67
C TYR A 78 -5.41 23.53 -5.46
N VAL A 79 -5.22 22.82 -4.35
CA VAL A 79 -6.00 23.01 -3.12
C VAL A 79 -5.79 24.42 -2.55
N ASN A 80 -4.54 24.89 -2.50
CA ASN A 80 -4.24 26.24 -2.05
C ASN A 80 -4.93 27.31 -2.93
N ARG A 81 -4.96 27.10 -4.25
CA ARG A 81 -5.63 28.01 -5.17
C ARG A 81 -7.14 28.05 -4.99
N ASN A 82 -7.77 26.91 -4.73
CA ASN A 82 -9.21 26.83 -4.50
C ASN A 82 -9.62 27.37 -3.11
N ASN A 83 -8.73 27.31 -2.11
CA ASN A 83 -8.98 27.81 -0.75
C ASN A 83 -8.63 29.30 -0.56
N LEU A 84 -7.87 29.90 -1.48
CA LEU A 84 -7.55 31.34 -1.46
C LEU A 84 -8.78 32.27 -1.51
N PRO A 85 -9.77 32.08 -2.41
CA PRO A 85 -10.93 32.97 -2.48
C PRO A 85 -11.81 32.86 -1.23
N THR A 86 -11.99 31.67 -0.65
CA THR A 86 -12.77 31.48 0.58
C THR A 86 -12.07 32.13 1.78
N ALA A 87 -10.76 31.94 1.92
CA ALA A 87 -9.98 32.56 2.99
C ALA A 87 -9.94 34.10 2.88
N LEU A 88 -9.96 34.65 1.66
CA LEU A 88 -10.02 36.09 1.42
C LEU A 88 -11.42 36.65 1.75
N LEU A 89 -12.49 35.91 1.41
CA LEU A 89 -13.86 36.30 1.73
C LEU A 89 -14.11 36.29 3.24
N ASP A 90 -13.62 35.28 3.97
CA ASP A 90 -13.70 35.24 5.44
C ASP A 90 -12.97 36.43 6.07
N LYS A 91 -11.80 36.81 5.54
CA LYS A 91 -11.07 38.01 6.00
C LYS A 91 -11.83 39.31 5.74
N ILE A 92 -12.51 39.42 4.59
CA ILE A 92 -13.34 40.60 4.29
C ILE A 92 -14.58 40.64 5.18
N ILE A 93 -15.25 39.50 5.39
CA ILE A 93 -16.44 39.39 6.24
C ILE A 93 -16.12 39.75 7.70
N VAL A 94 -14.93 39.37 8.20
CA VAL A 94 -14.46 39.74 9.54
C VAL A 94 -14.17 41.25 9.67
N TYR A 95 -13.79 41.91 8.58
CA TYR A 95 -13.47 43.35 8.57
C TYR A 95 -14.67 44.25 8.25
N LEU A 96 -15.78 43.70 7.76
CA LEU A 96 -17.01 44.45 7.55
C LEU A 96 -17.73 44.64 8.89
N PRO A 97 -18.04 45.88 9.31
CA PRO A 97 -18.87 46.10 10.48
C PRO A 97 -20.23 45.46 10.22
N ALA A 98 -20.77 44.73 11.20
CA ALA A 98 -22.15 44.26 11.17
C ALA A 98 -23.04 45.49 10.92
N GLN A 99 -23.61 45.56 9.72
CA GLN A 99 -24.61 46.56 9.38
C GLN A 99 -25.90 46.06 10.03
N ASP A 100 -26.27 46.70 11.15
CA ASP A 100 -27.60 46.61 11.76
C ASP A 100 -28.69 47.19 10.84
#